data_AF-A0AAW7LHZ5-F1
#
_entry.id   AF-A0AAW7LHZ5-F1
#
_cell.length_a   1.000
_cell.length_b   1.000
_cell.length_c   1.000
_cell.angle_alpha   90.00
_cell.angle_beta   90.00
_cell.angle_gamma   90.00
#
_symmetry.space_group_name_H-M   'P 1'
#
loop_
_entity.id
_entity.type
_entity.pdbx_description
1 polymer ?
#
loop_
_entity_poly.entity_id
_entity_poly.type
_entity_poly.pdbx_seq_one_letter_code
_entity_poly.pdbx_strand_id
1 'polypeptide(L)'
;MSEPQTPQTEQGTQTTLPQQSGNWWFVAYRRFSIVGVALAIMVAFWIGLNMLATGALHQFAGNDVPTWAVLLASSGPLYLVAMPLSMLVFTRVPAISTRQFAMKPGEFIPLFIICIPVMYLGNIIGMVLSADITDGQATNRINDLVLGGNEWVNALFVGLLAPICEEWLFRKQIISRLRRYGEKTAIVFSALAFALFHMNLFQFFYAFGLGLIFGYVYTRTSRLRYSVLMHMLINLNGSVLAPLMLKQIDPRILSGTISEAEIMSMVQGGSGMRGLSIMMLYGMVMLGLLIAGIVLLIVKRRNWEFYLAPEELPTGLKVRTTYGNPGVVIYILLTVGLTIWMLLA
;
A
#
# COMPACT_ATOMS: atom_id res chain seq x y z
N MET A 1 -55.52 43.38 10.42
CA MET A 1 -54.47 43.40 9.38
C MET A 1 -53.17 43.04 10.06
N SER A 2 -52.70 41.83 9.82
CA SER A 2 -51.51 41.21 10.40
C SER A 2 -50.38 41.31 9.38
N GLU A 3 -49.33 42.06 9.69
CA GLU A 3 -48.09 42.04 8.92
C GLU A 3 -47.29 40.77 9.24
N PRO A 4 -46.71 40.07 8.25
CA PRO A 4 -45.82 38.95 8.51
C PRO A 4 -44.41 39.46 8.83
N GLN A 5 -43.89 39.06 9.99
CA GLN A 5 -42.46 39.19 10.30
C GLN A 5 -41.65 38.28 9.37
N THR A 6 -40.78 38.87 8.56
CA THR A 6 -39.77 38.18 7.77
C THR A 6 -38.74 37.53 8.71
N PRO A 7 -38.33 36.26 8.47
CA PRO A 7 -37.23 35.66 9.23
C PRO A 7 -35.93 36.35 8.83
N GLN A 8 -35.18 36.86 9.82
CA GLN A 8 -33.81 37.31 9.61
C GLN A 8 -32.98 36.11 9.14
N THR A 9 -32.49 36.19 7.90
CA THR A 9 -31.49 35.30 7.36
C THR A 9 -30.22 35.43 8.20
N GLU A 10 -29.90 34.40 8.98
CA GLU A 10 -28.56 34.21 9.54
C GLU A 10 -27.56 34.20 8.37
N GLN A 11 -26.92 35.35 8.17
CA GLN A 11 -25.82 35.49 7.24
C GLN A 11 -24.75 34.48 7.63
N GLY A 12 -24.47 33.57 6.69
CA GLY A 12 -23.55 32.48 6.86
C GLY A 12 -22.24 32.95 7.51
N THR A 13 -21.86 32.24 8.56
CA THR A 13 -20.50 32.23 9.09
C THR A 13 -19.55 31.93 7.93
N GLN A 14 -19.01 32.98 7.31
CA GLN A 14 -17.80 32.88 6.53
C GLN A 14 -16.74 32.36 7.50
N THR A 15 -16.42 31.07 7.41
CA THR A 15 -15.22 30.51 8.02
C THR A 15 -14.03 31.24 7.41
N THR A 16 -13.65 32.35 8.03
CA THR A 16 -12.42 33.05 7.76
C THR A 16 -11.30 32.07 8.04
N LEU A 17 -10.52 31.74 6.99
CA LEU A 17 -9.29 30.97 7.13
C LEU A 17 -8.45 31.65 8.23
N PRO A 18 -7.90 30.91 9.21
CA PRO A 18 -7.08 31.50 10.25
C PRO A 18 -6.00 32.35 9.59
N GLN A 19 -5.87 33.60 10.06
CA GLN A 19 -4.93 34.58 9.52
C GLN A 19 -3.53 33.95 9.46
N GLN A 20 -3.10 33.58 8.25
CA GLN A 20 -1.88 32.82 8.04
C GLN A 20 -0.70 33.72 8.41
N SER A 21 -0.01 33.42 9.51
CA SER A 21 1.20 34.13 9.91
C SER A 21 2.23 34.15 8.77
N GLY A 22 3.06 35.20 8.68
CA GLY A 22 4.01 35.40 7.57
C GLY A 22 5.00 34.24 7.30
N ASN A 23 5.15 33.28 8.22
CA ASN A 23 6.03 32.12 8.09
C ASN A 23 5.30 30.77 7.89
N TRP A 24 3.97 30.76 7.75
CA TRP A 24 3.19 29.51 7.69
C TRP A 24 3.61 28.59 6.53
N TRP A 25 3.86 29.14 5.33
CA TRP A 25 4.30 28.35 4.18
C TRP A 25 5.66 27.67 4.44
N PHE A 26 6.62 28.40 5.00
CA PHE A 26 7.93 27.86 5.35
C PHE A 26 7.82 26.75 6.39
N VAL A 27 6.88 26.86 7.33
CA VAL A 27 6.59 25.79 8.31
C VAL A 27 6.05 24.54 7.60
N ALA A 28 5.10 24.69 6.68
CA ALA A 28 4.59 23.58 5.88
C ALA A 28 5.71 22.92 5.05
N TYR A 29 6.47 23.73 4.31
CA TYR A 29 7.61 23.30 3.49
C TYR A 29 8.63 22.51 4.31
N ARG A 30 9.02 23.02 5.49
CA ARG A 30 9.94 22.35 6.41
C ARG A 30 9.36 21.04 6.93
N ARG A 31 8.07 20.98 7.27
CA ARG A 31 7.43 19.75 7.78
C ARG A 31 7.39 18.64 6.73
N PHE A 32 7.06 18.95 5.47
CA PHE A 32 7.17 17.96 4.38
C PHE A 32 8.62 17.50 4.17
N SER A 33 9.59 18.42 4.22
CA SER A 33 11.01 18.08 4.14
C SER A 33 11.47 17.15 5.27
N ILE A 34 11.09 17.43 6.52
CA ILE A 34 11.40 16.55 7.67
C ILE A 34 10.80 15.15 7.48
N VAL A 35 9.56 15.04 6.98
CA VAL A 35 8.93 13.75 6.69
C VAL A 35 9.68 13.01 5.58
N GLY A 36 10.06 13.70 4.50
CA GLY A 36 10.86 13.11 3.42
C GLY A 36 12.21 12.59 3.90
N VAL A 37 12.94 13.39 4.70
CA VAL A 37 14.21 12.96 5.32
C VAL A 37 14.00 11.75 6.23
N ALA A 38 12.94 11.72 7.04
CA ALA A 38 12.63 10.59 7.90
C ALA A 38 12.43 9.29 7.08
N LEU A 39 11.70 9.38 5.96
CA LEU A 39 11.48 8.25 5.06
C LEU A 39 12.79 7.81 4.36
N ALA A 40 13.63 8.76 3.94
CA ALA A 40 14.93 8.46 3.34
C ALA A 40 15.88 7.75 4.32
N ILE A 41 15.94 8.22 5.57
CA ILE A 41 16.68 7.56 6.65
C ILE A 41 16.18 6.13 6.86
N MET A 42 14.86 5.93 6.90
CA MET A 42 14.27 4.60 7.05
C MET A 42 14.75 3.64 5.96
N VAL A 43 14.66 4.05 4.69
CA VAL A 43 15.06 3.22 3.55
C VAL A 43 16.56 2.95 3.56
N ALA A 44 17.39 3.98 3.76
CA ALA A 44 18.85 3.84 3.77
C ALA A 44 19.34 2.88 4.87
N PHE A 45 18.84 3.05 6.11
CA PHE A 45 19.20 2.16 7.22
C PHE A 45 18.65 0.75 7.02
N TRP A 46 17.42 0.61 6.55
CA TRP A 46 16.85 -0.70 6.28
C TRP A 46 17.71 -1.47 5.27
N ILE A 47 18.07 -0.86 4.14
CA ILE A 47 18.86 -1.54 3.10
C ILE A 47 20.23 -1.94 3.63
N GLY A 48 20.96 -1.00 4.26
CA GLY A 48 22.28 -1.29 4.80
C GLY A 48 22.25 -2.43 5.82
N LEU A 49 21.31 -2.39 6.76
CA LEU A 49 21.19 -3.42 7.79
C LEU A 49 20.65 -4.75 7.25
N ASN A 50 19.72 -4.72 6.28
CA ASN A 50 19.24 -5.91 5.58
C ASN A 50 20.40 -6.62 4.89
N MET A 51 21.21 -5.91 4.10
CA MET A 51 22.37 -6.49 3.42
C MET A 51 23.37 -7.12 4.40
N LEU A 52 23.66 -6.44 5.52
CA LEU A 52 24.55 -6.97 6.55
C LEU A 52 23.95 -8.21 7.24
N ALA A 53 22.68 -8.16 7.62
CA ALA A 53 22.01 -9.24 8.35
C ALA A 53 21.80 -10.48 7.48
N THR A 54 21.34 -10.32 6.24
CA THR A 54 21.18 -11.43 5.28
C THR A 54 22.53 -11.98 4.84
N GLY A 55 23.52 -11.12 4.60
CA GLY A 55 24.88 -11.53 4.29
C GLY A 55 25.52 -12.36 5.42
N ALA A 56 25.41 -11.90 6.66
CA ALA A 56 25.88 -12.65 7.83
C ALA A 56 25.14 -13.98 8.00
N LEU A 57 23.81 -13.98 7.83
CA LEU A 57 23.01 -15.20 7.88
C LEU A 57 23.52 -16.25 6.90
N HIS A 58 23.74 -15.88 5.63
CA HIS A 58 24.25 -16.81 4.63
C HIS A 58 25.71 -17.22 4.85
N GLN A 59 26.54 -16.31 5.39
CA GLN A 59 27.92 -16.63 5.73
C GLN A 59 28.03 -17.69 6.83
N PHE A 60 27.18 -17.61 7.87
CA PHE A 60 27.27 -18.50 9.04
C PHE A 60 26.36 -19.74 8.95
N ALA A 61 25.20 -19.63 8.31
CA ALA A 61 24.21 -20.71 8.20
C ALA A 61 24.18 -21.38 6.81
N GLY A 62 24.96 -20.86 5.84
CA GLY A 62 24.96 -21.35 4.45
C GLY A 62 23.82 -20.80 3.61
N ASN A 63 23.61 -21.39 2.42
CA ASN A 63 22.59 -20.92 1.48
C ASN A 63 21.20 -21.56 1.71
N ASP A 64 21.15 -22.71 2.38
CA ASP A 64 19.91 -23.45 2.64
C ASP A 64 19.30 -23.04 3.99
N VAL A 65 18.73 -21.83 4.02
CA VAL A 65 18.20 -21.21 5.24
C VAL A 65 16.67 -21.11 5.14
N PRO A 66 15.92 -21.47 6.21
CA PRO A 66 14.47 -21.44 6.17
C PRO A 66 13.94 -20.01 5.96
N THR A 67 12.81 -19.90 5.24
CA THR A 67 12.20 -18.62 4.84
C THR A 67 11.97 -17.65 6.01
N TRP A 68 11.60 -18.14 7.20
CA TRP A 68 11.36 -17.28 8.36
C TRP A 68 12.63 -16.55 8.80
N ALA A 69 13.81 -17.19 8.69
CA ALA A 69 15.08 -16.59 9.07
C ALA A 69 15.52 -15.56 8.02
N VAL A 70 15.29 -15.83 6.73
CA VAL A 70 15.52 -14.86 5.64
C VAL A 70 14.62 -13.64 5.80
N LEU A 71 13.33 -13.82 6.09
CA LEU A 71 12.39 -12.73 6.36
C LEU A 71 12.74 -11.94 7.62
N LEU A 72 13.18 -12.62 8.67
CA LEU A 72 13.62 -11.96 9.89
C LEU A 72 14.90 -11.14 9.66
N ALA A 73 15.87 -11.69 8.94
CA ALA A 73 17.11 -10.98 8.62
C ALA A 73 16.88 -9.79 7.67
N SER A 74 15.93 -9.92 6.73
CA SER A 74 15.66 -8.85 5.77
C SER A 74 14.69 -7.78 6.28
N SER A 75 13.57 -8.18 6.91
CA SER A 75 12.52 -7.26 7.38
C SER A 75 12.65 -6.89 8.86
N GLY A 76 13.33 -7.71 9.68
CA GLY A 76 13.59 -7.39 11.09
C GLY A 76 14.30 -6.04 11.27
N PRO A 77 15.38 -5.74 10.51
CA PRO A 77 16.04 -4.44 10.61
C PRO A 77 15.13 -3.25 10.27
N LEU A 78 14.19 -3.41 9.34
CA LEU A 78 13.20 -2.38 9.03
C LEU A 78 12.36 -2.04 10.26
N TYR A 79 11.70 -3.03 10.85
CA TYR A 79 10.71 -2.80 11.90
C TYR A 79 11.35 -2.52 13.27
N LEU A 80 12.48 -3.15 13.56
CA LEU A 80 13.14 -3.05 14.88
C LEU A 80 14.12 -1.88 14.99
N VAL A 81 14.67 -1.40 13.86
CA VAL A 81 15.70 -0.35 13.88
C VAL A 81 15.33 0.83 12.99
N ALA A 82 15.12 0.61 11.70
CA ALA A 82 14.96 1.70 10.73
C ALA A 82 13.68 2.52 10.95
N MET A 83 12.54 1.87 11.23
CA MET A 83 11.29 2.55 11.58
C MET A 83 11.42 3.35 12.88
N PRO A 84 11.88 2.79 14.02
CA PRO A 84 12.11 3.57 15.23
C PRO A 84 13.03 4.77 15.02
N LEU A 85 14.13 4.61 14.29
CA LEU A 85 15.06 5.70 13.97
C LEU A 85 14.39 6.80 13.14
N SER A 86 13.66 6.42 12.09
CA SER A 86 12.84 7.33 11.29
C SER A 86 11.83 8.09 12.16
N MET A 87 11.24 7.41 13.14
CA MET A 87 10.26 8.00 14.04
C MET A 87 10.82 9.09 14.95
N LEU A 88 12.09 9.02 15.33
CA LEU A 88 12.77 10.11 16.05
C LEU A 88 12.79 11.41 15.22
N VAL A 89 12.75 11.31 13.90
CA VAL A 89 12.65 12.46 12.98
C VAL A 89 11.19 12.88 12.79
N PHE A 90 10.26 11.93 12.58
CA PHE A 90 8.83 12.21 12.44
C PHE A 90 8.21 12.94 13.63
N THR A 91 8.67 12.69 14.86
CA THR A 91 8.15 13.35 16.08
C THR A 91 8.40 14.85 16.10
N ARG A 92 9.33 15.38 15.29
CA ARG A 92 9.53 16.83 15.10
C ARG A 92 8.39 17.51 14.35
N VAL A 93 7.51 16.74 13.70
CA VAL A 93 6.29 17.24 13.08
C VAL A 93 5.09 16.87 13.97
N PRO A 94 4.37 17.84 14.55
CA PRO A 94 3.27 17.53 15.47
C PRO A 94 2.06 16.95 14.73
N ALA A 95 1.55 15.83 15.25
CA ALA A 95 0.30 15.24 14.77
C ALA A 95 -0.91 16.05 15.25
N ILE A 96 -1.97 16.10 14.44
CA ILE A 96 -3.28 16.60 14.86
C ILE A 96 -4.15 15.42 15.30
N SER A 97 -4.68 15.51 16.52
CA SER A 97 -5.72 14.61 17.01
C SER A 97 -7.03 14.88 16.27
N THR A 98 -7.71 13.82 15.85
CA THR A 98 -8.99 13.93 15.16
C THR A 98 -10.01 13.01 15.81
N ARG A 99 -11.28 13.39 15.73
CA ARG A 99 -12.37 12.53 16.21
C ARG A 99 -12.37 11.23 15.44
N GLN A 100 -12.66 10.14 16.15
CA GLN A 100 -12.79 8.82 15.56
C GLN A 100 -14.24 8.50 15.23
N PHE A 101 -14.44 7.90 14.07
CA PHE A 101 -15.74 7.45 13.59
C PHE A 101 -15.70 5.95 13.33
N ALA A 102 -16.77 5.26 13.73
CA ALA A 102 -16.93 3.85 13.42
C ALA A 102 -17.53 3.70 12.03
N MET A 103 -16.90 2.86 11.20
CA MET A 103 -17.45 2.37 9.94
C MET A 103 -18.25 1.10 10.20
N LYS A 104 -19.44 1.01 9.59
CA LYS A 104 -20.33 -0.15 9.59
C LYS A 104 -19.87 -1.17 8.52
N PRO A 105 -20.23 -2.46 8.66
CA PRO A 105 -19.90 -3.48 7.64
C PRO A 105 -20.37 -3.11 6.22
N GLY A 106 -21.55 -2.50 6.08
CA GLY A 106 -22.08 -2.07 4.78
C GLY A 106 -21.33 -0.92 4.11
N GLU A 107 -20.46 -0.22 4.85
CA GLU A 107 -19.54 0.79 4.31
C GLU A 107 -18.17 0.16 4.00
N PHE A 108 -17.72 -0.74 4.87
CA PHE A 108 -16.44 -1.43 4.76
C PHE A 108 -16.39 -2.39 3.56
N ILE A 109 -17.39 -3.28 3.42
CA ILE A 109 -17.38 -4.34 2.40
C ILE A 109 -17.29 -3.75 0.98
N PRO A 110 -18.07 -2.73 0.59
CA PRO A 110 -17.92 -2.13 -0.73
C PRO A 110 -16.54 -1.51 -0.97
N LEU A 111 -15.93 -0.87 0.04
CA LEU A 111 -14.58 -0.32 -0.06
C LEU A 111 -13.54 -1.41 -0.24
N PHE A 112 -13.68 -2.54 0.45
CA PHE A 112 -12.82 -3.70 0.28
C PHE A 112 -12.96 -4.33 -1.11
N ILE A 113 -14.19 -4.48 -1.62
CA ILE A 113 -14.42 -5.02 -2.98
C ILE A 113 -13.81 -4.07 -4.03
N ILE A 114 -13.86 -2.75 -3.83
CA ILE A 114 -13.20 -1.77 -4.73
C ILE A 114 -11.66 -1.96 -4.76
N CYS A 115 -11.04 -2.47 -3.70
CA CYS A 115 -9.60 -2.74 -3.71
C CYS A 115 -9.21 -3.84 -4.70
N ILE A 116 -10.08 -4.79 -5.00
CA ILE A 116 -9.78 -5.94 -5.87
C ILE A 116 -9.40 -5.51 -7.30
N PRO A 117 -10.22 -4.75 -8.05
CA PRO A 117 -9.82 -4.29 -9.38
C PRO A 117 -8.62 -3.34 -9.33
N VAL A 118 -8.49 -2.49 -8.29
CA VAL A 118 -7.32 -1.61 -8.14
C VAL A 118 -6.03 -2.42 -8.00
N MET A 119 -6.10 -3.53 -7.25
CA MET A 119 -4.99 -4.47 -7.10
C MET A 119 -4.62 -5.12 -8.42
N TYR A 120 -5.57 -5.75 -9.11
CA TYR A 120 -5.29 -6.48 -10.35
C TYR A 120 -4.88 -5.56 -11.51
N LEU A 121 -5.60 -4.46 -11.72
CA LEU A 121 -5.25 -3.53 -12.80
C LEU A 121 -3.89 -2.87 -12.55
N GLY A 122 -3.60 -2.49 -11.30
CA GLY A 122 -2.28 -1.96 -10.94
C GLY A 122 -1.16 -2.99 -11.13
N ASN A 123 -1.40 -4.26 -10.80
CA ASN A 123 -0.43 -5.33 -11.04
C ASN A 123 -0.18 -5.56 -12.54
N ILE A 124 -1.23 -5.55 -13.37
CA ILE A 124 -1.10 -5.66 -14.83
C ILE A 124 -0.26 -4.51 -15.39
N ILE A 125 -0.50 -3.27 -14.97
CA ILE A 125 0.30 -2.12 -15.40
C ILE A 125 1.77 -2.30 -15.01
N GLY A 126 2.05 -2.69 -13.76
CA GLY A 126 3.41 -2.95 -13.30
C GLY A 126 4.11 -4.07 -14.09
N MET A 127 3.39 -5.15 -14.40
CA MET A 127 3.90 -6.27 -15.19
C MET A 127 4.21 -5.88 -16.63
N VAL A 128 3.29 -5.20 -17.31
CA VAL A 128 3.48 -4.73 -18.69
C VAL A 128 4.66 -3.78 -18.79
N LEU A 129 4.76 -2.80 -17.88
CA LEU A 129 5.88 -1.85 -17.89
C LEU A 129 7.21 -2.50 -17.53
N SER A 130 7.22 -3.46 -16.60
CA SER A 130 8.46 -4.17 -16.25
C SER A 130 8.94 -5.01 -17.44
N ALA A 131 8.04 -5.67 -18.15
CA ALA A 131 8.36 -6.43 -19.36
C ALA A 131 8.86 -5.53 -20.50
N ASP A 132 8.21 -4.40 -20.73
CA ASP A 132 8.58 -3.42 -21.78
C ASP A 132 9.97 -2.80 -21.54
N ILE A 133 10.29 -2.45 -20.28
CA ILE A 133 11.59 -1.84 -19.93
C ILE A 133 12.75 -2.83 -20.01
N THR A 134 12.50 -4.13 -19.83
CA THR A 134 13.56 -5.14 -19.66
C THR A 134 13.58 -6.21 -20.76
N ASP A 135 12.86 -6.00 -21.86
CA ASP A 135 12.68 -7.00 -22.92
C ASP A 135 12.22 -8.37 -22.37
N GLY A 136 11.34 -8.32 -21.36
CA GLY A 136 10.78 -9.50 -20.70
C GLY A 136 11.69 -10.23 -19.70
N GLN A 137 12.87 -9.68 -19.38
CA GLN A 137 13.83 -10.33 -18.46
C GLN A 137 13.55 -10.08 -16.98
N ALA A 138 12.74 -9.06 -16.64
CA ALA A 138 12.42 -8.73 -15.25
C ALA A 138 11.67 -9.86 -14.53
N THR A 139 12.13 -10.21 -13.33
CA THR A 139 11.46 -11.15 -12.43
C THR A 139 10.87 -10.43 -11.22
N ASN A 140 9.76 -10.94 -10.69
CA ASN A 140 9.13 -10.38 -9.50
C ASN A 140 9.55 -11.15 -8.25
N ARG A 141 10.56 -10.63 -7.53
CA ARG A 141 11.17 -11.26 -6.34
C ARG A 141 10.18 -11.63 -5.24
N ILE A 142 9.04 -10.94 -5.14
CA ILE A 142 7.99 -11.31 -4.18
C ILE A 142 7.29 -12.61 -4.56
N ASN A 143 7.12 -12.89 -5.86
CA ASN A 143 6.57 -14.16 -6.30
C ASN A 143 7.50 -15.30 -5.91
N ASP A 144 8.81 -15.13 -6.08
CA ASP A 144 9.82 -16.13 -5.70
C ASP A 144 9.78 -16.42 -4.20
N LEU A 145 9.75 -15.35 -3.38
CA LEU A 145 9.63 -15.43 -1.93
C LEU A 145 8.34 -16.13 -1.48
N VAL A 146 7.20 -15.76 -2.07
CA VAL A 146 5.89 -16.27 -1.66
C VAL A 146 5.67 -17.71 -2.13
N LEU A 147 6.04 -18.05 -3.36
CA LEU A 147 5.84 -19.39 -3.92
C LEU A 147 6.83 -20.41 -3.35
N GLY A 148 8.08 -19.99 -3.12
CA GLY A 148 9.12 -20.82 -2.49
C GLY A 148 9.02 -20.89 -0.96
N GLY A 149 8.24 -20.01 -0.33
CA GLY A 149 8.10 -19.92 1.11
C GLY A 149 7.05 -20.84 1.73
N ASN A 150 7.14 -21.01 3.06
CA ASN A 150 6.11 -21.65 3.86
C ASN A 150 4.90 -20.71 4.04
N GLU A 151 3.68 -21.23 3.86
CA GLU A 151 2.45 -20.42 3.86
C GLU A 151 2.13 -19.80 5.21
N TRP A 152 2.43 -20.50 6.32
CA TRP A 152 2.24 -19.96 7.66
C TRP A 152 3.21 -18.83 7.96
N VAL A 153 4.45 -18.97 7.48
CA VAL A 153 5.46 -17.92 7.58
C VAL A 153 5.03 -16.70 6.75
N ASN A 154 4.57 -16.91 5.51
CA ASN A 154 4.06 -15.82 4.66
C ASN A 154 2.83 -15.15 5.29
N ALA A 155 1.90 -15.92 5.84
CA ALA A 155 0.73 -15.39 6.54
C ALA A 155 1.14 -14.48 7.69
N LEU A 156 2.09 -14.93 8.53
CA LEU A 156 2.54 -14.17 9.69
C LEU A 156 3.29 -12.90 9.29
N PHE A 157 4.33 -13.02 8.48
CA PHE A 157 5.23 -11.90 8.18
C PHE A 157 4.64 -10.93 7.15
N VAL A 158 4.13 -11.45 6.03
CA VAL A 158 3.63 -10.65 4.89
C VAL A 158 2.14 -10.32 5.07
N GLY A 159 1.35 -11.31 5.51
CA GLY A 159 -0.11 -11.18 5.65
C GLY A 159 -0.57 -10.39 6.87
N LEU A 160 0.15 -10.48 7.99
CA LEU A 160 -0.29 -9.93 9.28
C LEU A 160 0.63 -8.84 9.83
N LEU A 161 1.90 -9.14 10.09
CA LEU A 161 2.81 -8.21 10.77
C LEU A 161 3.11 -6.97 9.92
N ALA A 162 3.47 -7.17 8.65
CA ALA A 162 3.79 -6.06 7.73
C ALA A 162 2.65 -5.03 7.62
N PRO A 163 1.38 -5.41 7.31
CA PRO A 163 0.26 -4.47 7.26
C PRO A 163 0.05 -3.65 8.53
N ILE A 164 0.27 -4.20 9.72
CA ILE A 164 0.10 -3.47 10.99
C ILE A 164 1.10 -2.31 11.06
N CYS A 165 2.38 -2.61 10.84
CA CYS A 165 3.46 -1.65 10.91
C CYS A 165 3.35 -0.60 9.79
N GLU A 166 3.05 -1.03 8.58
CA GLU A 166 2.94 -0.16 7.41
C GLU A 166 1.77 0.79 7.53
N GLU A 167 0.57 0.32 7.88
CA GLU A 167 -0.58 1.20 8.05
C GLU A 167 -0.37 2.16 9.22
N TRP A 168 0.29 1.70 10.31
CA TRP A 168 0.67 2.58 11.39
C TRP A 168 1.58 3.72 10.92
N LEU A 169 2.60 3.44 10.13
CA LEU A 169 3.50 4.47 9.61
C LEU A 169 2.79 5.35 8.57
N PHE A 170 2.32 4.75 7.48
CA PHE A 170 1.84 5.48 6.31
C PHE A 170 0.48 6.12 6.52
N ARG A 171 -0.46 5.49 7.24
CA ARG A 171 -1.74 6.14 7.55
C ARG A 171 -1.64 6.94 8.82
N LYS A 172 -1.35 6.29 9.95
CA LYS A 172 -1.42 7.00 11.23
C LYS A 172 -0.33 8.07 11.35
N GLN A 173 0.95 7.75 11.16
CA GLN A 173 2.00 8.74 11.41
C GLN A 173 2.03 9.86 10.36
N ILE A 174 1.98 9.53 9.07
CA ILE A 174 2.05 10.52 7.99
C ILE A 174 0.76 11.35 7.90
N ILE A 175 -0.41 10.72 7.76
CA ILE A 175 -1.67 11.47 7.52
C ILE A 175 -2.02 12.33 8.73
N SER A 176 -1.88 11.85 9.98
CA SER A 176 -2.19 12.66 11.16
C SER A 176 -1.31 13.92 11.27
N ARG A 177 -0.13 13.94 10.65
CA ARG A 177 0.77 15.11 10.63
C ARG A 177 0.49 16.05 9.46
N LEU A 178 0.22 15.48 8.29
CA LEU A 178 0.14 16.25 7.05
C LEU A 178 -1.28 16.64 6.64
N ARG A 179 -2.33 16.00 7.18
CA ARG A 179 -3.74 16.31 6.80
C ARG A 179 -4.15 17.75 7.09
N ARG A 180 -3.45 18.43 8.00
CA ARG A 180 -3.63 19.86 8.26
C ARG A 180 -3.41 20.74 7.02
N TYR A 181 -2.60 20.26 6.07
CA TYR A 181 -2.25 20.93 4.82
C TYR A 181 -3.14 20.58 3.63
N GLY A 182 -4.17 19.77 3.87
CA GLY A 182 -5.11 19.28 2.89
C GLY A 182 -5.25 17.77 2.95
N GLU A 183 -6.48 17.29 3.03
CA GLU A 183 -6.75 15.85 3.14
C GLU A 183 -6.28 15.08 1.91
N LYS A 184 -6.64 15.58 0.71
CA LYS A 184 -6.18 15.00 -0.56
C LYS A 184 -4.65 15.00 -0.65
N THR A 185 -4.02 16.11 -0.26
CA THR A 185 -2.56 16.26 -0.25
C THR A 185 -1.91 15.19 0.63
N ALA A 186 -2.41 15.01 1.85
CA ALA A 186 -1.88 14.01 2.78
C ALA A 186 -2.12 12.56 2.31
N ILE A 187 -3.30 12.27 1.73
CA ILE A 187 -3.62 10.95 1.18
C ILE A 187 -2.69 10.62 0.02
N VAL A 188 -2.54 11.51 -0.96
CA VAL A 188 -1.67 11.28 -2.13
C VAL A 188 -0.22 11.16 -1.71
N PHE A 189 0.25 12.03 -0.80
CA PHE A 189 1.62 11.93 -0.27
C PHE A 189 1.86 10.59 0.43
N SER A 190 0.94 10.18 1.31
CA SER A 190 1.00 8.90 2.03
C SER A 190 0.99 7.70 1.07
N ALA A 191 0.12 7.72 0.05
CA ALA A 191 0.01 6.66 -0.95
C ALA A 191 1.27 6.56 -1.82
N LEU A 192 1.82 7.70 -2.27
CA LEU A 192 3.05 7.74 -3.06
C LEU A 192 4.24 7.27 -2.24
N ALA A 193 4.35 7.74 -0.98
CA ALA A 193 5.40 7.28 -0.08
C ALA A 193 5.35 5.76 0.14
N PHE A 194 4.15 5.22 0.35
CA PHE A 194 3.92 3.79 0.49
C PHE A 194 4.29 3.00 -0.77
N ALA A 195 3.89 3.48 -1.96
CA ALA A 195 4.22 2.81 -3.22
C ALA A 195 5.73 2.78 -3.50
N LEU A 196 6.41 3.92 -3.31
CA LEU A 196 7.86 4.04 -3.48
C LEU A 196 8.66 3.20 -2.47
N PHE A 197 8.13 3.05 -1.25
CA PHE A 197 8.75 2.25 -0.21
C PHE A 197 8.93 0.77 -0.58
N HIS A 198 8.08 0.24 -1.48
CA HIS A 198 8.21 -1.14 -1.97
C HIS A 198 9.41 -1.35 -2.88
N MET A 199 9.91 -0.28 -3.54
CA MET A 199 11.04 -0.31 -4.47
C MET A 199 10.92 -1.41 -5.55
N ASN A 200 9.68 -1.70 -5.95
CA ASN A 200 9.35 -2.77 -6.87
C ASN A 200 8.31 -2.27 -7.87
N LEU A 201 8.69 -2.22 -9.16
CA LEU A 201 7.82 -1.72 -10.22
C LEU A 201 6.56 -2.57 -10.41
N PHE A 202 6.64 -3.89 -10.20
CA PHE A 202 5.50 -4.80 -10.23
C PHE A 202 4.44 -4.44 -9.17
N GLN A 203 4.84 -3.76 -8.09
CA GLN A 203 3.96 -3.38 -6.99
C GLN A 203 3.51 -1.94 -7.00
N PHE A 204 4.30 -1.04 -7.59
CA PHE A 204 4.15 0.39 -7.47
C PHE A 204 2.70 0.88 -7.71
N PHE A 205 2.09 0.49 -8.83
CA PHE A 205 0.79 1.00 -9.25
C PHE A 205 -0.34 0.53 -8.35
N TYR A 206 -0.36 -0.76 -7.97
CA TYR A 206 -1.39 -1.23 -7.06
C TYR A 206 -1.16 -0.74 -5.64
N ALA A 207 0.09 -0.66 -5.17
CA ALA A 207 0.41 -0.15 -3.84
C ALA A 207 -0.02 1.32 -3.72
N PHE A 208 0.22 2.13 -4.76
CA PHE A 208 -0.27 3.50 -4.84
C PHE A 208 -1.79 3.57 -4.80
N GLY A 209 -2.48 2.82 -5.67
CA GLY A 209 -3.94 2.81 -5.74
C GLY A 209 -4.61 2.36 -4.44
N LEU A 210 -4.14 1.27 -3.84
CA LEU A 210 -4.60 0.80 -2.53
C LEU A 210 -4.28 1.83 -1.43
N GLY A 211 -3.10 2.45 -1.48
CA GLY A 211 -2.71 3.50 -0.56
C GLY A 211 -3.65 4.71 -0.57
N LEU A 212 -4.19 5.08 -1.74
CA LEU A 212 -5.22 6.12 -1.85
C LEU A 212 -6.51 5.72 -1.13
N ILE A 213 -6.98 4.48 -1.33
CA ILE A 213 -8.19 3.96 -0.68
C ILE A 213 -7.99 3.90 0.84
N PHE A 214 -6.90 3.31 1.31
CA PHE A 214 -6.59 3.19 2.74
C PHE A 214 -6.41 4.57 3.39
N GLY A 215 -5.77 5.51 2.70
CA GLY A 215 -5.68 6.90 3.14
C GLY A 215 -7.05 7.56 3.27
N TYR A 216 -7.94 7.36 2.28
CA TYR A 216 -9.32 7.84 2.36
C TYR A 216 -10.05 7.24 3.57
N VAL A 217 -10.04 5.91 3.74
CA VAL A 217 -10.65 5.22 4.90
C VAL A 217 -10.14 5.76 6.22
N TYR A 218 -8.82 5.96 6.36
CA TYR A 218 -8.24 6.49 7.58
C TYR A 218 -8.64 7.95 7.82
N THR A 219 -8.71 8.82 6.80
CA THR A 219 -9.14 10.21 7.01
C THR A 219 -10.61 10.33 7.42
N ARG A 220 -11.48 9.41 6.97
CA ARG A 220 -12.90 9.37 7.35
C ARG A 220 -13.12 8.83 8.76
N THR A 221 -12.37 7.80 9.15
CA THR A 221 -12.61 7.07 10.40
C THR A 221 -11.69 7.49 11.53
N SER A 222 -10.48 7.96 11.22
CA SER A 222 -9.36 8.11 12.16
C SER A 222 -9.10 6.84 12.99
N ARG A 223 -9.53 5.67 12.49
CA ARG A 223 -9.40 4.37 13.13
C ARG A 223 -8.59 3.43 12.24
N LEU A 224 -7.40 3.09 12.70
CA LEU A 224 -6.44 2.32 11.93
C LEU A 224 -6.91 0.89 11.61
N ARG A 225 -7.76 0.30 12.47
CA ARG A 225 -8.23 -1.09 12.33
C ARG A 225 -8.88 -1.39 10.99
N TYR A 226 -9.54 -0.43 10.35
CA TYR A 226 -10.23 -0.66 9.09
C TYR A 226 -9.25 -0.81 7.94
N SER A 227 -8.29 0.11 7.82
CA SER A 227 -7.29 0.03 6.76
C SER A 227 -6.30 -1.12 6.99
N VAL A 228 -5.94 -1.41 8.24
CA VAL A 228 -5.17 -2.62 8.62
C VAL A 228 -5.89 -3.89 8.19
N LEU A 229 -7.18 -4.04 8.49
CA LEU A 229 -7.93 -5.23 8.13
C LEU A 229 -8.03 -5.39 6.60
N MET A 230 -8.32 -4.31 5.87
CA MET A 230 -8.34 -4.37 4.39
C MET A 230 -6.98 -4.79 3.84
N HIS A 231 -5.90 -4.22 4.37
CA HIS A 231 -4.54 -4.53 3.94
C HIS A 231 -4.17 -5.98 4.26
N MET A 232 -4.47 -6.49 5.46
CA MET A 232 -4.27 -7.90 5.81
C MET A 232 -5.03 -8.84 4.88
N LEU A 233 -6.30 -8.56 4.59
CA LEU A 233 -7.11 -9.41 3.69
C LEU A 233 -6.51 -9.47 2.28
N ILE A 234 -6.02 -8.34 1.76
CA ILE A 234 -5.36 -8.27 0.46
C ILE A 234 -4.03 -9.04 0.48
N ASN A 235 -3.20 -8.82 1.50
CA ASN A 235 -1.91 -9.50 1.59
C ASN A 235 -2.06 -11.00 1.82
N LEU A 236 -3.02 -11.44 2.64
CA LEU A 236 -3.33 -12.87 2.82
C LEU A 236 -3.84 -13.49 1.52
N ASN A 237 -4.63 -12.75 0.73
CA ASN A 237 -5.02 -13.24 -0.60
C ASN A 237 -3.80 -13.45 -1.50
N GLY A 238 -2.89 -12.47 -1.57
CA GLY A 238 -1.71 -12.55 -2.45
C GLY A 238 -0.59 -13.47 -1.97
N SER A 239 -0.38 -13.59 -0.64
CA SER A 239 0.75 -14.32 -0.05
C SER A 239 0.41 -15.73 0.44
N VAL A 240 -0.88 -16.06 0.55
CA VAL A 240 -1.34 -17.37 1.07
C VAL A 240 -2.37 -17.98 0.15
N LEU A 241 -3.54 -17.33 -0.03
CA LEU A 241 -4.65 -17.95 -0.73
C LEU A 241 -4.33 -18.21 -2.21
N ALA A 242 -3.88 -17.21 -2.96
CA ALA A 242 -3.55 -17.35 -4.37
C ALA A 242 -2.43 -18.39 -4.60
N PRO A 243 -1.30 -18.36 -3.86
CA PRO A 243 -0.28 -19.42 -3.92
C PRO A 243 -0.83 -20.82 -3.62
N LEU A 244 -1.67 -20.98 -2.59
CA LEU A 244 -2.28 -22.26 -2.25
C LEU A 244 -3.19 -22.79 -3.36
N MET A 245 -3.92 -21.90 -4.05
CA MET A 245 -4.73 -22.27 -5.22
C MET A 245 -3.84 -22.69 -6.40
N LEU A 246 -2.71 -22.00 -6.62
CA LEU A 246 -1.77 -22.36 -7.68
C LEU A 246 -1.11 -23.73 -7.42
N LYS A 247 -0.76 -24.03 -6.16
CA LYS A 247 -0.20 -25.33 -5.75
C LYS A 247 -1.17 -26.51 -5.93
N GLN A 248 -2.46 -26.26 -6.19
CA GLN A 248 -3.41 -27.32 -6.53
C GLN A 248 -3.25 -27.83 -7.97
N ILE A 249 -2.54 -27.12 -8.84
CA ILE A 249 -2.29 -27.52 -10.22
C ILE A 249 -0.90 -28.12 -10.35
N ASP A 250 -0.80 -29.25 -11.05
CA ASP A 250 0.50 -29.78 -11.47
C ASP A 250 1.18 -28.74 -12.39
N PRO A 251 2.36 -28.21 -12.02
CA PRO A 251 3.03 -27.17 -12.79
C PRO A 251 3.28 -27.55 -14.25
N ARG A 252 3.35 -28.85 -14.57
CA ARG A 252 3.51 -29.36 -15.94
C ARG A 252 2.32 -29.04 -16.85
N ILE A 253 1.14 -28.82 -16.27
CA ILE A 253 -0.06 -28.36 -16.99
C ILE A 253 0.14 -26.92 -17.47
N LEU A 254 0.73 -26.07 -16.62
CA LEU A 254 0.97 -24.66 -16.93
C LEU A 254 2.12 -24.49 -17.93
N SER A 255 3.15 -25.33 -17.86
CA SER A 255 4.26 -25.33 -18.82
C SER A 255 3.94 -26.03 -20.14
N GLY A 256 2.77 -26.66 -20.28
CA GLY A 256 2.38 -27.39 -21.49
C GLY A 256 3.25 -28.63 -21.77
N THR A 257 3.96 -29.15 -20.77
CA THR A 257 4.88 -30.30 -20.91
C THR A 257 4.23 -31.63 -20.56
N ILE A 258 2.95 -31.62 -20.20
CA ILE A 258 2.21 -32.83 -19.86
C ILE A 258 1.62 -33.45 -21.12
N SER A 259 1.77 -34.77 -21.26
CA SER A 259 1.20 -35.51 -22.39
C SER A 259 -0.32 -35.67 -22.25
N GLU A 260 -1.03 -35.83 -23.38
CA GLU A 260 -2.47 -36.09 -23.38
C GLU A 260 -2.84 -37.33 -22.53
N ALA A 261 -2.00 -38.37 -22.56
CA ALA A 261 -2.19 -39.58 -21.76
C ALA A 261 -2.09 -39.29 -20.25
N GLU A 262 -1.16 -38.42 -19.82
CA GLU A 262 -1.04 -38.01 -18.42
C GLU A 262 -2.23 -37.16 -17.98
N ILE A 263 -2.72 -36.23 -18.82
CA ILE A 263 -3.96 -35.48 -18.54
C ILE A 263 -5.11 -36.46 -18.32
N MET A 264 -5.29 -37.43 -19.22
CA MET A 264 -6.35 -38.43 -19.10
C MET A 264 -6.23 -39.26 -17.83
N SER A 265 -5.00 -39.63 -17.44
CA SER A 265 -4.76 -40.36 -16.19
C SER A 265 -5.10 -39.53 -14.94
N MET A 266 -4.79 -38.22 -14.95
CA MET A 266 -5.11 -37.30 -13.85
C MET A 266 -6.60 -37.02 -13.74
N VAL A 267 -7.29 -36.98 -14.88
CA VAL A 267 -8.74 -36.82 -14.97
C VAL A 267 -9.43 -38.08 -14.44
N GLN A 268 -9.00 -39.27 -14.87
CA GLN A 268 -9.55 -40.54 -14.39
C GLN A 268 -9.25 -40.81 -12.92
N GLY A 269 -8.08 -40.40 -12.42
CA GLY A 269 -7.68 -40.50 -11.02
C GLY A 269 -8.37 -39.50 -10.08
N GLY A 270 -9.19 -38.57 -10.61
CA GLY A 270 -9.98 -37.60 -9.85
C GLY A 270 -9.20 -36.46 -9.18
N SER A 271 -7.90 -36.63 -8.93
CA SER A 271 -7.02 -35.63 -8.29
C SER A 271 -6.77 -34.40 -9.19
N GLY A 272 -6.54 -34.59 -10.49
CA GLY A 272 -6.31 -33.48 -11.43
C GLY A 272 -7.55 -32.60 -11.62
N MET A 273 -8.74 -33.22 -11.69
CA MET A 273 -10.00 -32.49 -11.79
C MET A 273 -10.31 -31.68 -10.52
N ARG A 274 -9.96 -32.20 -9.33
CA ARG A 274 -10.16 -31.48 -8.07
C ARG A 274 -9.32 -30.20 -8.02
N GLY A 275 -8.04 -30.27 -8.37
CA GLY A 275 -7.17 -29.10 -8.32
C GLY A 275 -7.59 -28.01 -9.32
N LEU A 276 -7.89 -28.43 -10.55
CA LEU A 276 -8.37 -27.53 -11.61
C LEU A 276 -9.72 -26.90 -11.25
N SER A 277 -10.68 -27.67 -10.73
CA SER A 277 -12.00 -27.13 -10.34
C SER A 277 -11.92 -26.13 -9.19
N ILE A 278 -11.06 -26.36 -8.19
CA ILE A 278 -10.82 -25.42 -7.09
C ILE A 278 -10.26 -24.09 -7.63
N MET A 279 -9.28 -24.15 -8.53
CA MET A 279 -8.68 -22.96 -9.13
C MET A 279 -9.65 -22.21 -10.05
N MET A 280 -10.46 -22.93 -10.82
CA MET A 280 -11.54 -22.33 -11.62
C MET A 280 -12.57 -21.61 -10.73
N LEU A 281 -12.99 -22.23 -9.62
CA LEU A 281 -13.91 -21.62 -8.67
C LEU A 281 -13.31 -20.34 -8.05
N TYR A 282 -12.05 -20.41 -7.61
CA TYR A 282 -11.32 -19.23 -7.12
C TYR A 282 -11.26 -18.14 -8.19
N GLY A 283 -10.89 -18.48 -9.42
CA GLY A 283 -10.86 -17.55 -10.55
C GLY A 283 -12.21 -16.91 -10.84
N MET A 284 -13.30 -17.68 -10.81
CA MET A 284 -14.67 -17.18 -10.98
C MET A 284 -15.08 -16.22 -9.86
N VAL A 285 -14.76 -16.55 -8.61
CA VAL A 285 -15.02 -15.65 -7.46
C VAL A 285 -14.23 -14.35 -7.62
N MET A 286 -12.94 -14.43 -7.94
CA MET A 286 -12.11 -13.25 -8.12
C MET A 286 -12.56 -12.40 -9.30
N LEU A 287 -12.99 -13.01 -10.41
CA LEU A 287 -13.56 -12.32 -11.56
C LEU A 287 -14.87 -11.61 -11.19
N GLY A 288 -15.75 -12.27 -10.44
CA GLY A 288 -16.97 -11.68 -9.93
C GLY A 288 -16.69 -10.48 -9.02
N LEU A 289 -15.73 -10.59 -8.10
CA LEU A 289 -15.29 -9.49 -7.23
C LEU A 289 -14.63 -8.34 -8.01
N LEU A 290 -13.88 -8.64 -9.06
CA LEU A 290 -13.28 -7.65 -9.94
C LEU A 290 -14.36 -6.83 -10.64
N ILE A 291 -15.35 -7.50 -11.25
CA ILE A 291 -16.48 -6.83 -11.92
C ILE A 291 -17.29 -6.01 -10.91
N ALA A 292 -17.65 -6.60 -9.77
CA ALA A 292 -18.38 -5.92 -8.72
C ALA A 292 -17.61 -4.69 -8.20
N GLY A 293 -16.29 -4.80 -8.03
CA GLY A 293 -15.43 -3.70 -7.61
C GLY A 293 -15.39 -2.55 -8.61
N ILE A 294 -15.32 -2.85 -9.92
CA ILE A 294 -15.36 -1.82 -10.97
C ILE A 294 -16.71 -1.10 -10.94
N VAL A 295 -17.81 -1.84 -10.87
CA VAL A 295 -19.17 -1.26 -10.79
C VAL A 295 -19.30 -0.39 -9.54
N LEU A 296 -18.88 -0.89 -8.38
CA LEU A 296 -18.93 -0.15 -7.12
C LEU A 296 -18.07 1.11 -7.16
N LEU A 297 -16.88 1.05 -7.76
CA LEU A 297 -16.00 2.21 -7.93
C LEU A 297 -16.70 3.27 -8.79
N ILE A 298 -17.31 2.88 -9.91
CA ILE A 298 -18.02 3.80 -10.81
C ILE A 298 -19.24 4.43 -10.13
N VAL A 299 -20.06 3.61 -9.46
CA VAL A 299 -21.32 4.07 -8.83
C VAL A 299 -21.03 4.91 -7.60
N LYS A 300 -20.11 4.49 -6.73
CA LYS A 300 -19.84 5.14 -5.44
C LYS A 300 -18.79 6.26 -5.49
N ARG A 301 -18.09 6.50 -6.60
CA ARG A 301 -17.09 7.59 -6.69
C ARG A 301 -17.63 8.96 -6.32
N ARG A 302 -18.93 9.20 -6.53
CA ARG A 302 -19.59 10.48 -6.21
C ARG A 302 -19.82 10.67 -4.70
N ASN A 303 -19.76 9.59 -3.92
CA ASN A 303 -19.96 9.63 -2.47
C ASN A 303 -18.64 9.91 -1.72
N TRP A 304 -17.55 10.17 -2.43
CA TRP A 304 -16.25 10.43 -1.82
C TRP A 304 -16.16 11.89 -1.41
N GLU A 305 -16.12 12.13 -0.10
CA GLU A 305 -16.11 13.47 0.47
C GLU A 305 -14.74 13.85 1.01
N PHE A 306 -14.35 15.11 0.80
CA PHE A 306 -13.11 15.68 1.30
C PHE A 306 -13.42 17.02 1.97
N TYR A 307 -12.89 17.22 3.17
CA TYR A 307 -13.08 18.42 3.95
C TYR A 307 -11.87 19.35 3.81
N LEU A 308 -12.13 20.65 3.94
CA LEU A 308 -11.09 21.66 3.92
C LEU A 308 -10.24 21.55 5.19
N ALA A 309 -8.92 21.56 5.03
CA ALA A 309 -8.02 21.49 6.15
C ALA A 309 -7.78 22.86 6.80
N PRO A 310 -7.47 22.92 8.11
CA PRO A 310 -7.28 24.20 8.83
C PRO A 310 -6.11 25.03 8.29
N GLU A 311 -5.09 24.37 7.74
CA GLU A 311 -3.90 24.98 7.15
C GLU A 311 -3.80 24.59 5.66
N GLU A 312 -4.92 24.54 4.91
CA GLU A 312 -4.96 24.10 3.51
C GLU A 312 -3.93 24.85 2.63
N LEU A 313 -3.13 24.08 1.89
CA LEU A 313 -2.18 24.65 0.92
C LEU A 313 -2.91 25.23 -0.31
N PRO A 314 -2.58 26.45 -0.77
CA PRO A 314 -3.04 26.98 -2.04
C PRO A 314 -2.66 26.06 -3.19
N THR A 315 -3.55 25.89 -4.18
CA THR A 315 -3.37 24.97 -5.32
C THR A 315 -2.03 25.14 -6.02
N GLY A 316 -1.60 26.38 -6.29
CA GLY A 316 -0.32 26.66 -6.97
C GLY A 316 0.94 26.33 -6.15
N LEU A 317 0.81 26.16 -4.83
CA LEU A 317 1.93 25.85 -3.93
C LEU A 317 1.99 24.38 -3.51
N LYS A 318 0.94 23.58 -3.76
CA LYS A 318 0.86 22.18 -3.30
C LYS A 318 2.08 21.38 -3.73
N VAL A 319 2.32 21.24 -5.03
CA VAL A 319 3.41 20.41 -5.58
C VAL A 319 4.78 20.88 -5.09
N ARG A 320 5.05 22.19 -5.17
CA ARG A 320 6.32 22.77 -4.71
C ARG A 320 6.57 22.51 -3.23
N THR A 321 5.53 22.60 -2.41
CA THR A 321 5.64 22.41 -0.96
C THR A 321 5.79 20.94 -0.60
N THR A 322 5.01 20.06 -1.24
CA THR A 322 4.94 18.65 -0.87
C THR A 322 6.05 17.81 -1.48
N TYR A 323 6.42 18.07 -2.73
CA TYR A 323 7.36 17.24 -3.51
C TYR A 323 8.62 18.00 -3.93
N GLY A 324 8.54 19.32 -4.13
CA GLY A 324 9.68 20.17 -4.53
C GLY A 324 10.60 20.60 -3.38
N ASN A 325 10.62 19.85 -2.28
CA ASN A 325 11.48 20.13 -1.12
C ASN A 325 12.60 19.09 -1.01
N PRO A 326 13.79 19.46 -0.49
CA PRO A 326 14.97 18.62 -0.56
C PRO A 326 14.78 17.26 0.12
N GLY A 327 14.09 17.21 1.27
CA GLY A 327 13.87 15.96 1.98
C GLY A 327 13.03 14.95 1.20
N VAL A 328 11.96 15.41 0.55
CA VAL A 328 11.10 14.53 -0.26
C VAL A 328 11.75 14.18 -1.58
N VAL A 329 12.47 15.11 -2.21
CA VAL A 329 13.26 14.83 -3.42
C VAL A 329 14.30 13.74 -3.16
N ILE A 330 15.04 13.82 -2.05
CA ILE A 330 16.02 12.79 -1.67
C ILE A 330 15.35 11.42 -1.53
N TYR A 331 14.20 11.34 -0.84
CA TYR A 331 13.46 10.09 -0.70
C TYR A 331 13.00 9.51 -2.04
N ILE A 332 12.45 10.35 -2.92
CA ILE A 332 12.00 9.94 -4.26
C ILE A 332 13.17 9.45 -5.10
N LEU A 333 14.27 10.21 -5.16
CA LEU A 333 15.45 9.81 -5.94
C LEU A 333 16.05 8.50 -5.43
N LEU A 334 16.15 8.34 -4.10
CA LEU A 334 16.63 7.10 -3.49
C LEU A 334 15.77 5.90 -3.89
N THR A 335 14.45 5.99 -3.67
CA THR A 335 13.52 4.87 -3.91
C THR A 335 13.33 4.56 -5.40
N VAL A 336 13.30 5.58 -6.27
CA VAL A 336 13.26 5.38 -7.73
C VAL A 336 14.57 4.76 -8.22
N GLY A 337 15.73 5.27 -7.77
CA GLY A 337 17.03 4.70 -8.12
C GLY A 337 17.14 3.23 -7.71
N LEU A 338 16.67 2.89 -6.52
CA LEU A 338 16.61 1.50 -6.05
C LEU A 338 15.62 0.65 -6.83
N THR A 339 14.46 1.19 -7.20
CA THR A 339 13.50 0.48 -8.05
C THR A 339 14.11 0.14 -9.41
N ILE A 340 14.79 1.10 -10.04
CA ILE A 340 15.49 0.90 -11.32
C ILE A 340 16.61 -0.13 -11.16
N TRP A 341 17.42 -0.01 -10.11
CA TRP A 341 18.48 -0.96 -9.83
C TRP A 341 17.93 -2.38 -9.63
N MET A 342 16.85 -2.56 -8.85
CA MET A 342 16.24 -3.87 -8.64
C MET A 342 15.53 -4.43 -9.87
N LEU A 343 15.08 -3.57 -10.78
CA LEU A 343 14.43 -3.99 -12.03
C LEU A 343 15.46 -4.48 -13.05
N LEU A 344 16.66 -3.88 -13.07
CA LEU A 344 17.71 -4.14 -14.06
C LEU A 344 18.80 -5.11 -13.58
N ALA A 345 18.88 -5.39 -12.28
CA ALA A 345 19.82 -6.32 -11.66
C ALA A 345 19.15 -7.66 -11.35
#